data_AF-A0A849DD66-F1
#
_entry.id   AF-A0A849DD66-F1
#
_cell.length_a   1.000
_cell.length_b   1.000
_cell.length_c   1.000
_cell.angle_alpha   90.00
_cell.angle_beta   90.00
_cell.angle_gamma   90.00
#
_symmetry.space_group_name_H-M   'P 1'
#
loop_
_entity.id
_entity.type
_entity.pdbx_description
1 polymer ?
#
loop_
_entity_poly.entity_id
_entity_poly.type
_entity_poly.pdbx_seq_one_letter_code
_entity_poly.pdbx_strand_id
1 'polypeptide(L)'
;MDFLQTLLLLLAITALGMFSRYKQIFTASDKLVLNNFVYRFALPALFIDTISSIQFNLIEMEIIIGSVLPVIISILIIILLYAFKLISKEQMIIASLTLGFGSNAFFG
;
A
#
# COMPACT_ATOMS: atom_id res chain seq x y z
N MET A 1 18.57 4.76 11.18
CA MET A 1 18.14 3.43 11.66
C MET A 1 18.68 2.42 10.69
N ASP A 2 19.44 1.44 11.18
CA ASP A 2 19.98 0.41 10.31
C ASP A 2 18.89 -0.59 9.93
N PHE A 3 19.01 -1.19 8.74
CA PHE A 3 18.05 -2.18 8.20
C PHE A 3 17.64 -3.26 9.22
N LEU A 4 18.61 -3.74 10.00
CA LEU A 4 18.43 -4.78 11.02
C LEU A 4 17.52 -4.31 12.16
N GLN A 5 17.61 -3.03 12.54
CA GLN A 5 16.77 -2.43 13.57
C GLN A 5 15.33 -2.29 13.09
N THR A 6 15.13 -1.86 11.83
CA THR A 6 13.81 -1.78 11.20
C THR A 6 13.16 -3.16 11.09
N LEU A 7 13.94 -4.17 10.66
CA LEU A 7 13.47 -5.55 10.56
C LEU A 7 13.06 -6.12 11.92
N LEU A 8 13.89 -5.93 12.95
CA LEU A 8 13.59 -6.36 14.31
C LEU A 8 12.34 -5.67 14.86
N LEU A 9 12.17 -4.38 14.62
CA LEU A 9 10.99 -3.63 15.04
C LEU A 9 9.72 -4.16 14.36
N LEU A 10 9.77 -4.37 13.05
CA LEU A 10 8.67 -4.94 12.27
C LEU A 10 8.29 -6.34 12.77
N LEU A 11 9.29 -7.19 13.01
CA LEU A 11 9.08 -8.53 13.56
C LEU A 11 8.45 -8.46 14.96
N ALA A 12 8.94 -7.59 15.83
CA ALA A 12 8.39 -7.44 17.18
C ALA A 12 6.93 -6.98 17.15
N ILE A 13 6.60 -5.97 16.36
CA ILE A 13 5.22 -5.46 16.23
C ILE A 13 4.30 -6.54 15.65
N THR A 14 4.75 -7.25 14.61
CA THR A 14 3.97 -8.32 13.98
C THR A 14 3.74 -9.49 14.95
N ALA A 15 4.77 -9.87 15.72
CA ALA A 15 4.67 -10.91 16.74
C ALA A 15 3.69 -10.50 17.86
N LEU A 16 3.73 -9.25 18.33
CA LEU A 16 2.78 -8.74 19.31
C LEU A 16 1.35 -8.75 18.77
N GLY A 17 1.14 -8.37 17.51
CA GLY A 17 -0.17 -8.46 16.85
C GLY A 17 -0.69 -9.89 16.78
N MET A 18 0.16 -10.84 16.38
CA MET A 18 -0.18 -12.27 16.36
C MET A 18 -0.51 -12.81 17.76
N PHE A 19 0.33 -12.48 18.75
CA PHE A 19 0.13 -12.91 20.14
C PHE A 19 -1.16 -12.34 20.73
N SER A 20 -1.46 -11.06 20.48
CA SER A 20 -2.71 -10.43 20.91
C SER A 20 -3.94 -11.15 20.33
N ARG A 21 -3.88 -11.56 19.06
CA ARG A 21 -4.95 -12.36 18.44
C ARG A 21 -5.09 -13.74 19.10
N TYR A 22 -3.98 -14.42 19.37
CA TYR A 22 -3.97 -15.73 20.03
C TYR A 22 -4.55 -15.67 21.44
N LYS A 23 -4.19 -14.66 22.24
CA LYS A 23 -4.70 -14.46 23.60
C LYS A 23 -6.06 -13.76 23.68
N GLN A 24 -6.64 -13.39 22.53
CA GLN A 24 -7.90 -12.64 22.43
C GLN A 24 -7.94 -11.40 23.35
N ILE A 25 -6.81 -10.66 23.41
CA ILE A 25 -6.67 -9.51 24.32
C ILE A 25 -7.68 -8.41 24.01
N PHE A 26 -7.98 -8.21 22.72
CA PHE A 26 -8.89 -7.18 22.24
C PHE A 26 -10.29 -7.72 21.96
N THR A 27 -11.30 -6.96 22.40
CA THR A 27 -12.70 -7.19 22.01
C THR A 27 -12.94 -6.83 20.54
N ALA A 28 -14.13 -7.16 20.02
CA ALA A 28 -14.49 -6.79 18.65
C ALA A 28 -14.54 -5.26 18.44
N SER A 29 -15.02 -4.51 19.44
CA SER A 29 -15.04 -3.05 19.41
C SER A 29 -13.63 -2.45 19.42
N ASP A 30 -12.72 -2.99 20.23
CA ASP A 30 -11.34 -2.48 20.31
C ASP A 30 -10.60 -2.69 18.98
N LYS A 31 -10.79 -3.86 18.36
CA LYS A 31 -10.24 -4.13 17.02
C LYS A 31 -10.76 -3.16 15.98
N LEU A 32 -12.04 -2.78 16.05
CA LEU A 32 -12.63 -1.81 15.13
C LEU A 32 -12.07 -0.41 15.35
N VAL A 33 -11.89 0.02 16.60
CA VAL A 33 -11.26 1.31 16.93
C VAL A 33 -9.82 1.34 16.43
N LEU A 34 -9.04 0.29 16.71
CA LEU A 34 -7.65 0.19 16.25
C LEU A 34 -7.56 0.20 14.72
N ASN A 35 -8.45 -0.53 14.04
CA ASN A 35 -8.52 -0.57 12.59
C ASN A 35 -8.82 0.82 12.00
N ASN A 36 -9.81 1.53 12.56
CA ASN A 36 -10.13 2.89 12.15
C ASN A 36 -8.99 3.86 12.42
N PHE A 37 -8.31 3.73 13.56
CA PHE A 37 -7.14 4.56 13.87
C PHE A 37 -6.03 4.35 12.82
N VAL A 38 -5.69 3.10 12.51
CA VAL A 38 -4.64 2.78 11.52
C VAL A 38 -5.01 3.32 10.14
N TYR A 39 -6.18 2.96 9.62
CA TYR A 39 -6.53 3.27 8.23
C TYR A 39 -6.98 4.73 8.01
N ARG A 40 -7.54 5.40 9.02
CA ARG A 40 -8.04 6.77 8.86
C ARG A 40 -7.08 7.85 9.37
N PHE A 41 -6.15 7.50 10.26
CA PHE A 41 -5.25 8.48 10.86
C PHE A 41 -3.77 8.13 10.67
N ALA A 42 -3.33 6.98 11.14
CA ALA A 42 -1.89 6.66 11.15
C ALA A 42 -1.32 6.51 9.73
N LEU A 43 -2.01 5.77 8.86
CA LEU A 43 -1.55 5.51 7.50
C LEU A 43 -1.55 6.79 6.63
N PRO A 44 -2.62 7.62 6.62
CA PRO A 44 -2.57 8.91 5.93
C PRO A 44 -1.47 9.84 6.46
N ALA A 45 -1.26 9.90 7.78
CA ALA A 45 -0.20 10.72 8.36
C ALA A 45 1.19 10.27 7.91
N LEU A 46 1.44 8.95 7.84
CA LEU A 46 2.68 8.38 7.33
C LEU A 46 2.92 8.77 5.87
N PHE A 47 1.90 8.72 5.01
CA PHE A 47 2.05 9.12 3.61
C PHE A 47 2.35 10.61 3.46
N ILE A 48 1.65 11.47 4.22
CA ILE A 48 1.90 12.91 4.19
C ILE A 48 3.32 13.23 4.63
N ASP A 49 3.76 12.66 5.76
CA ASP A 49 5.12 12.83 6.27
C ASP A 49 6.17 12.36 5.24
N THR A 50 6.01 11.15 4.72
CA THR A 50 6.91 10.56 3.72
C THR A 50 6.98 11.43 2.47
N ILE A 51 5.85 11.80 1.86
CA ILE A 51 5.80 12.63 0.64
C ILE A 51 6.40 14.01 0.89
N SER A 52 6.14 14.61 2.06
CA SER A 52 6.68 15.93 2.42
C SER A 52 8.20 15.95 2.55
N SER A 53 8.81 14.81 2.87
CA SER A 53 10.26 14.66 3.00
C SER A 53 10.99 14.47 1.66
N ILE A 54 10.25 14.26 0.57
CA ILE A 54 10.83 14.03 -0.77
C ILE A 54 11.42 15.33 -1.31
N GLN A 55 12.73 15.32 -1.57
CA GLN A 55 13.43 16.40 -2.26
C GLN A 55 13.33 16.22 -3.78
N PHE A 56 12.23 16.71 -4.37
CA PHE A 56 11.93 16.54 -5.80
C PHE A 56 13.03 17.03 -6.75
N ASN A 57 13.84 18.00 -6.31
CA ASN A 57 14.98 18.52 -7.05
C ASN A 57 16.16 17.54 -7.18
N LEU A 58 16.18 16.46 -6.39
CA LEU A 58 17.21 15.42 -6.42
C LEU A 58 16.72 14.13 -7.11
N ILE A 59 15.48 14.08 -7.57
CA ILE A 59 14.93 12.88 -8.21
C ILE A 59 15.41 12.82 -9.65
N GLU A 60 16.13 11.74 -9.98
CA GLU A 60 16.52 11.41 -11.34
C GLU A 60 15.31 10.92 -12.15
N MET A 61 15.27 11.27 -13.44
CA MET A 61 14.16 10.89 -14.34
C MET A 61 14.00 9.38 -14.45
N GLU A 62 15.11 8.64 -14.35
CA GLU A 62 15.18 7.18 -14.36
C GLU A 62 14.38 6.58 -13.22
N ILE A 63 14.39 7.20 -12.04
CA ILE A 63 13.63 6.74 -10.87
C ILE A 63 12.13 6.94 -11.11
N ILE A 64 11.75 8.10 -11.66
CA ILE A 64 10.35 8.41 -12.00
C ILE A 64 9.84 7.44 -13.06
N ILE A 65 10.62 7.19 -14.10
CA ILE A 65 10.25 6.25 -15.15
C ILE A 65 10.18 4.83 -14.55
N GLY A 66 11.15 4.43 -13.73
CA GLY A 66 11.18 3.13 -13.07
C GLY A 66 9.98 2.87 -12.17
N SER A 67 9.45 3.89 -11.49
CA SER A 67 8.29 3.76 -10.61
C SER A 67 6.95 3.91 -11.34
N VAL A 68 6.81 4.89 -12.24
CA VAL A 68 5.54 5.23 -12.89
C VAL A 68 5.26 4.34 -14.11
N LEU A 69 6.27 4.01 -14.91
CA LEU A 69 6.09 3.28 -16.16
C LEU A 69 5.45 1.89 -15.97
N PRO A 70 5.82 1.07 -14.96
CA PRO A 70 5.16 -0.22 -14.71
C PRO A 70 3.67 -0.09 -14.42
N VAL A 71 3.27 0.97 -13.71
CA VAL A 71 1.85 1.24 -13.40
C VAL A 71 1.10 1.58 -14.68
N ILE A 72 1.65 2.46 -15.52
CA ILE A 72 1.06 2.82 -16.83
C ILE A 72 0.92 1.58 -17.72
N ILE A 73 1.98 0.78 -17.83
CA ILE A 73 1.97 -0.45 -18.64
C ILE A 73 0.89 -1.42 -18.14
N SER A 74 0.78 -1.60 -16.82
CA SER A 74 -0.20 -2.50 -16.23
C SER A 74 -1.64 -2.05 -16.50
N ILE A 75 -1.92 -0.76 -16.39
CA ILE A 75 -3.23 -0.18 -16.75
C ILE A 75 -3.52 -0.42 -18.24
N LEU A 76 -2.54 -0.20 -19.11
CA LEU A 76 -2.70 -0.42 -20.55
C LEU A 76 -3.03 -1.88 -20.85
N ILE A 77 -2.36 -2.83 -20.20
CA ILE A 77 -2.65 -4.27 -20.33
C ILE A 77 -4.09 -4.57 -19.92
N ILE A 78 -4.55 -4.06 -18.77
CA ILE A 78 -5.93 -4.27 -18.30
C ILE A 78 -6.95 -3.74 -19.33
N ILE A 79 -6.71 -2.54 -19.87
CA ILE A 79 -7.57 -1.94 -20.90
C ILE A 79 -7.58 -2.80 -22.17
N LEU A 80 -6.43 -3.28 -22.61
CA LEU A 80 -6.33 -4.15 -23.79
C LEU A 80 -7.06 -5.48 -23.58
N LEU A 81 -6.88 -6.12 -22.42
CA LEU A 81 -7.61 -7.36 -22.07
C LEU A 81 -9.12 -7.15 -22.13
N TYR A 82 -9.61 -6.01 -21.65
CA TYR A 82 -11.02 -5.66 -21.76
C TYR A 82 -11.45 -5.39 -23.21
N ALA A 83 -10.65 -4.64 -23.97
CA ALA A 83 -10.93 -4.33 -25.38
C ALA A 83 -11.02 -5.60 -26.25
N PHE A 84 -10.17 -6.60 -25.98
CA PHE A 84 -10.21 -7.91 -26.63
C PHE A 84 -11.25 -8.87 -26.04
N LYS A 85 -12.11 -8.40 -25.12
CA LYS A 85 -13.18 -9.18 -24.45
C LYS A 85 -12.66 -10.41 -23.69
N LEU A 86 -11.41 -10.38 -23.23
CA LEU A 86 -10.81 -11.45 -22.42
C LEU A 86 -11.22 -11.37 -20.95
N ILE A 87 -11.64 -10.19 -20.49
CA ILE A 87 -12.14 -9.93 -19.14
C ILE A 87 -13.46 -9.16 -19.17
N SER A 88 -14.29 -9.32 -18.13
CA SER A 88 -15.53 -8.57 -17.98
C SER A 88 -15.26 -7.12 -17.54
N LYS A 89 -16.28 -6.27 -17.65
CA LYS A 89 -16.22 -4.88 -17.18
C LYS A 89 -15.98 -4.82 -15.67
N GLU A 90 -16.58 -5.71 -14.89
CA GLU A 90 -16.41 -5.81 -13.45
C GLU A 90 -14.97 -6.17 -13.10
N GLN A 91 -14.39 -7.15 -13.81
CA GLN A 91 -12.99 -7.55 -13.64
C GLN A 91 -12.04 -6.41 -13.97
N MET A 92 -12.29 -5.68 -15.06
CA MET A 92 -11.50 -4.49 -15.42
C MET A 92 -11.56 -3.43 -14.33
N ILE A 93 -12.76 -3.11 -13.82
CA ILE A 93 -12.94 -2.11 -12.76
C ILE A 93 -12.20 -2.52 -11.49
N ILE A 94 -12.37 -3.77 -11.03
CA ILE A 94 -11.71 -4.26 -9.82
C ILE A 94 -10.19 -4.28 -9.99
N ALA A 95 -9.68 -4.74 -11.13
CA ALA A 95 -8.25 -4.77 -11.40
C ALA A 95 -7.65 -3.36 -11.43
N SER A 96 -8.28 -2.41 -12.11
CA SER A 96 -7.82 -1.02 -12.18
C SER A 96 -7.85 -0.33 -10.82
N LEU A 97 -8.90 -0.53 -10.01
CA LEU A 97 -8.98 0.01 -8.66
C LEU A 97 -7.91 -0.62 -7.76
N THR A 98 -7.73 -1.93 -7.82
CA THR A 98 -6.72 -2.63 -7.01
C THR A 98 -5.32 -2.19 -7.39
N LEU A 99 -5.04 -1.96 -8.68
CA LEU A 99 -3.72 -1.55 -9.14
C LEU A 99 -3.44 -0.07 -8.84
N GLY A 100 -4.40 0.81 -9.10
CA GLY A 100 -4.29 2.24 -8.81
C GLY A 100 -4.20 2.52 -7.30
N PHE A 101 -5.09 1.94 -6.50
CA PHE A 101 -5.06 2.16 -5.04
C PHE A 101 -4.02 1.28 -4.35
N GLY A 102 -3.83 0.03 -4.76
CA GLY A 102 -2.86 -0.87 -4.15
C GLY A 102 -1.41 -0.46 -4.40
N SER A 103 -1.07 0.00 -5.60
CA SER A 103 0.29 0.48 -5.90
C SER A 103 0.58 1.79 -5.18
N ASN A 104 -0.28 2.80 -5.34
CA ASN A 104 -0.03 4.13 -4.80
C ASN A 104 -0.22 4.22 -3.26
N ALA A 105 -1.06 3.37 -2.66
CA ALA A 105 -1.27 3.37 -1.21
C ALA A 105 -0.35 2.42 -0.43
N PHE A 106 0.41 1.51 -1.07
CA PHE A 106 1.31 0.62 -0.33
C PHE A 106 2.77 0.69 -0.76
N PHE A 107 3.05 1.07 -1.99
CA PHE A 107 4.41 0.99 -2.53
C PHE A 107 5.01 2.34 -2.93
N GLY A 108 4.19 3.40 -3.01
CA GLY A 108 4.64 4.75 -3.38
C GLY A 108 4.77 4.90 -4.89
#